data_AF-A0A7V9SYF7-F1
#
_entry.id   AF-A0A7V9SYF7-F1
#
_cell.length_a   1.000
_cell.length_b   1.000
_cell.length_c   1.000
_cell.angle_alpha   90.00
_cell.angle_beta   90.00
_cell.angle_gamma   90.00
#
_symmetry.space_group_name_H-M   'P 1'
#
loop_
_entity.id
_entity.type
_entity.pdbx_description
1 polymer ?
#
loop_
_entity_poly.entity_id
_entity_poly.type
_entity_poly.pdbx_seq_one_letter_code
_entity_poly.pdbx_strand_id
1 'polypeptide(L)'
;MSVARPTQFQVEMLCRMMAYAFTEIRMLGWENNAERAADLADAFHNLPILLFDDEFDWDFFRNSYLKEYENKHSKSSFDYVAMLDKIKLGENPFAPKT
;
A
#
# COMPACT_ATOMS: atom_id res chain seq x y z
N MET A 1 9.29 -18.94 -11.02
CA MET A 1 9.76 -19.06 -9.62
C MET A 1 8.53 -18.78 -8.76
N SER A 2 8.13 -19.70 -7.87
CA SER A 2 6.95 -19.45 -7.02
C SER A 2 7.24 -18.27 -6.10
N VAL A 3 6.45 -17.21 -6.22
CA VAL A 3 6.52 -16.10 -5.28
C VAL A 3 5.95 -16.64 -3.97
N ALA A 4 6.77 -16.70 -2.93
CA ALA A 4 6.31 -17.18 -1.63
C ALA A 4 5.24 -16.22 -1.10
N ARG A 5 4.14 -16.78 -0.57
CA ARG A 5 3.12 -16.01 0.14
C ARG A 5 3.76 -15.07 1.18
N PRO A 6 3.19 -13.88 1.42
CA PRO A 6 3.65 -13.01 2.49
C PRO A 6 3.62 -13.74 3.84
N THR A 7 4.68 -13.56 4.64
CA THR A 7 4.72 -14.07 6.01
C THR A 7 3.68 -13.36 6.89
N GLN A 8 3.33 -13.95 8.04
CA GLN A 8 2.39 -13.33 8.99
C GLN A 8 2.79 -11.90 9.37
N PHE A 9 4.08 -11.65 9.58
CA PHE A 9 4.60 -10.31 9.87
C PHE A 9 4.37 -9.34 8.70
N GLN A 10 4.61 -9.79 7.47
CA GLN A 10 4.38 -8.99 6.28
C GLN A 10 2.89 -8.68 6.08
N VAL A 11 2.01 -9.67 6.29
CA VAL A 11 0.56 -9.48 6.27
C VAL A 11 0.15 -8.42 7.30
N GLU A 12 0.68 -8.49 8.52
CA GLU A 12 0.40 -7.48 9.56
C GLU A 12 0.82 -6.08 9.09
N MET A 13 2.02 -5.92 8.54
CA MET A 13 2.49 -4.62 8.07
C MET A 13 1.70 -4.11 6.85
N LEU A 14 1.29 -4.99 5.93
CA LEU A 14 0.43 -4.64 4.79
C LEU A 14 -0.95 -4.16 5.27
N CYS A 15 -1.54 -4.83 6.27
CA CYS A 15 -2.78 -4.40 6.91
C CYS A 15 -2.64 -3.02 7.57
N ARG A 16 -1.50 -2.75 8.22
CA ARG A 16 -1.22 -1.42 8.80
C ARG A 16 -1.07 -0.36 7.70
N MET A 17 -0.36 -0.66 6.62
CA MET A 17 -0.24 0.23 5.45
C MET A 17 -1.62 0.56 4.85
N MET A 18 -2.50 -0.43 4.73
CA MET A 18 -3.88 -0.23 4.28
C MET A 18 -4.69 0.68 5.21
N ALA A 19 -4.51 0.58 6.53
CA ALA A 19 -5.17 1.49 7.47
C ALA A 19 -4.73 2.96 7.29
N TYR A 20 -3.48 3.20 6.87
CA TYR A 20 -2.99 4.53 6.52
C TYR A 20 -3.64 5.03 5.24
N ALA A 21 -3.81 4.17 4.22
CA ALA A 21 -4.55 4.48 3.00
C ALA A 21 -6.00 4.89 3.30
N PHE A 22 -6.72 4.16 4.15
CA PHE A 22 -8.08 4.53 4.55
C PHE A 22 -8.14 5.87 5.30
N THR A 23 -7.11 6.17 6.09
CA THR A 23 -7.00 7.47 6.76
C THR A 23 -6.80 8.60 5.76
N GLU A 24 -5.89 8.43 4.79
CA GLU A 24 -5.65 9.43 3.74
C GLU A 24 -6.88 9.61 2.84
N ILE A 25 -7.57 8.54 2.44
CA ILE A 25 -8.85 8.61 1.69
C ILE A 25 -9.87 9.48 2.45
N ARG A 26 -10.03 9.27 3.76
CA ARG A 26 -10.95 10.07 4.59
C ARG A 26 -10.54 11.54 4.65
N MET A 27 -9.25 11.83 4.76
CA MET A 27 -8.73 13.20 4.76
C MET A 27 -8.95 13.89 3.42
N LEU A 28 -8.67 13.22 2.31
CA LEU A 28 -8.93 13.72 0.96
C LEU A 28 -10.41 14.04 0.74
N GLY A 29 -11.31 13.24 1.32
CA GLY A 29 -12.75 13.52 1.35
C GLY A 29 -13.09 14.84 2.06
N TRP A 30 -12.47 15.13 3.20
CA TRP A 30 -12.65 16.41 3.91
C TRP A 30 -12.10 17.60 3.12
N GLU A 31 -11.06 17.37 2.32
CA GLU A 31 -10.43 18.37 1.45
C GLU A 31 -11.16 18.55 0.11
N ASN A 32 -12.29 17.87 -0.12
CA ASN A 32 -13.02 17.81 -1.39
C ASN A 32 -12.17 17.34 -2.58
N ASN A 33 -11.17 16.49 -2.33
CA ASN A 33 -10.30 15.91 -3.37
C ASN A 33 -10.76 14.50 -3.74
N ALA A 34 -11.95 14.42 -4.35
CA ALA A 34 -12.62 13.16 -4.66
C ALA A 34 -11.86 12.28 -5.67
N GLU A 35 -11.23 12.88 -6.68
CA GLU A 35 -10.44 12.14 -7.68
C GLU A 35 -9.30 11.38 -7.02
N ARG A 36 -8.52 12.08 -6.20
CA ARG A 36 -7.38 11.48 -5.52
C ARG A 36 -7.79 10.42 -4.49
N ALA A 37 -8.91 10.63 -3.82
CA ALA A 37 -9.48 9.63 -2.92
C ALA A 37 -9.87 8.35 -3.67
N ALA A 38 -10.47 8.49 -4.86
CA ALA A 38 -10.82 7.36 -5.71
C ALA A 38 -9.58 6.62 -6.23
N ASP A 39 -8.58 7.35 -6.73
CA ASP A 39 -7.33 6.73 -7.22
C ASP A 39 -6.59 5.97 -6.09
N LEU A 40 -6.58 6.51 -4.86
CA LEU A 40 -5.97 5.83 -3.72
C LEU A 40 -6.78 4.59 -3.30
N ALA A 41 -8.11 4.64 -3.38
CA ALA A 41 -8.95 3.48 -3.15
C ALA A 41 -8.67 2.39 -4.20
N ASP A 42 -8.55 2.76 -5.47
CA ASP A 42 -8.19 1.84 -6.56
C ASP A 42 -6.80 1.22 -6.36
N ALA A 43 -5.83 1.95 -5.80
CA ALA A 43 -4.52 1.38 -5.50
C ALA A 43 -4.55 0.30 -4.40
N PHE A 44 -5.54 0.30 -3.50
CA PHE A 44 -5.60 -0.59 -2.33
C PHE A 44 -6.75 -1.59 -2.34
N HIS A 45 -7.77 -1.45 -3.19
CA HIS A 45 -9.03 -2.20 -3.09
C HIS A 45 -8.86 -3.72 -3.14
N ASN A 46 -7.88 -4.22 -3.91
CA ASN A 46 -7.63 -5.66 -4.05
C ASN A 46 -6.72 -6.23 -2.96
N LEU A 47 -5.98 -5.39 -2.23
CA LEU A 47 -5.00 -5.86 -1.24
C LEU A 47 -5.62 -6.84 -0.22
N PRO A 48 -6.81 -6.61 0.36
CA PRO A 48 -7.43 -7.56 1.30
C PRO A 48 -7.57 -8.98 0.74
N ILE A 49 -7.92 -9.13 -0.54
CA ILE A 49 -8.11 -10.43 -1.17
C ILE A 49 -6.76 -11.03 -1.54
N LEU A 50 -5.86 -10.24 -2.12
CA LEU A 50 -4.54 -10.68 -2.56
C LEU A 50 -3.69 -11.24 -1.40
N LEU A 51 -3.89 -10.76 -0.17
CA LEU A 51 -3.18 -11.28 1.02
C LEU A 51 -3.46 -12.76 1.34
N PHE A 52 -4.59 -13.30 0.87
CA PHE A 52 -4.96 -14.70 1.08
C PHE A 52 -4.77 -15.57 -0.17
N ASP A 53 -4.40 -14.94 -1.28
CA ASP A 53 -4.10 -15.66 -2.52
C ASP A 53 -2.74 -16.39 -2.40
N ASP A 54 -2.58 -17.50 -3.12
CA ASP A 54 -1.29 -18.20 -3.26
C ASP A 54 -0.30 -17.42 -4.11
N GLU A 55 -0.77 -16.46 -4.90
CA GLU A 55 0.01 -15.77 -5.94
C GLU A 55 0.18 -14.26 -5.68
N PHE A 56 0.40 -13.83 -4.43
CA PHE A 56 0.71 -12.42 -4.16
C PHE A 56 2.00 -11.97 -4.88
N ASP A 57 1.85 -11.21 -5.97
CA ASP A 57 2.95 -10.65 -6.72
C ASP A 57 3.30 -9.25 -6.20
N TRP A 58 4.42 -9.18 -5.46
CA TRP A 58 4.98 -7.95 -4.92
C TRP A 58 5.28 -6.90 -5.98
N ASP A 59 5.84 -7.31 -7.12
CA ASP A 59 6.29 -6.39 -8.14
C ASP A 59 5.12 -5.87 -8.96
N PHE A 60 4.12 -6.72 -9.21
CA PHE A 60 2.84 -6.28 -9.76
C PHE A 60 2.16 -5.27 -8.83
N PHE A 61 1.99 -5.61 -7.53
CA PHE A 61 1.32 -4.70 -6.60
C PHE A 61 2.03 -3.35 -6.50
N ARG A 62 3.36 -3.37 -6.41
CA ARG A 62 4.21 -2.18 -6.37
C ARG A 62 4.11 -1.31 -7.62
N ASN A 63 4.26 -1.92 -8.80
CA ASN A 63 4.45 -1.16 -10.04
C ASN A 63 3.12 -0.78 -10.71
N SER A 64 2.10 -1.62 -10.60
CA SER A 64 0.80 -1.42 -11.26
C SER A 64 -0.21 -0.67 -10.41
N TYR A 65 -0.11 -0.70 -9.08
CA TYR A 65 -1.04 0.05 -8.23
C TYR A 65 -0.37 1.24 -7.54
N LEU A 66 0.65 0.99 -6.71
CA LEU A 66 1.22 2.05 -5.87
C LEU A 66 1.99 3.11 -6.67
N LYS A 67 2.88 2.67 -7.57
CA LYS A 67 3.63 3.61 -8.43
C LYS A 67 2.73 4.40 -9.36
N GLU A 68 1.67 3.80 -9.88
CA GLU A 68 0.72 4.51 -10.75
C GLU A 68 0.04 5.65 -9.98
N TYR A 69 -0.43 5.36 -8.76
CA TYR A 69 -0.98 6.38 -7.86
C TYR A 69 0.03 7.49 -7.55
N GLU A 70 1.25 7.16 -7.12
CA GLU A 70 2.26 8.16 -6.76
C GLU A 70 2.75 8.99 -7.96
N ASN A 71 2.83 8.38 -9.16
CA ASN A 71 3.16 9.11 -10.38
C ASN A 71 2.07 10.12 -10.75
N LYS A 72 0.79 9.77 -10.55
CA LYS A 72 -0.35 10.67 -10.78
C LYS A 72 -0.43 11.77 -9.72
N HIS A 73 -0.06 11.45 -8.47
CA HIS A 73 -0.20 12.33 -7.32
C HIS A 73 1.15 12.58 -6.61
N SER A 74 1.88 13.59 -7.06
CA SER A 74 3.24 13.93 -6.59
C SER A 74 3.40 14.33 -5.12
N LYS A 75 2.32 14.36 -4.32
CA LYS A 75 2.34 14.71 -2.88
C LYS A 75 1.38 13.85 -2.06
N SER A 76 1.74 12.60 -1.81
CA SER A 76 1.07 11.80 -0.78
C SER A 76 1.58 12.09 0.62
N SER A 77 0.66 11.96 1.58
CA SER A 77 1.01 12.07 3.01
C SER A 77 1.91 10.91 3.43
N PHE A 78 1.86 9.80 2.69
CA PHE A 78 2.64 8.61 2.93
C PHE A 78 3.35 8.16 1.66
N ASP A 79 4.58 7.66 1.81
CA ASP A 79 5.34 7.04 0.71
C ASP A 79 5.04 5.54 0.71
N TYR A 80 3.99 5.16 0.01
CA TYR A 80 3.47 3.78 0.02
C TYR A 80 4.42 2.83 -0.69
N VAL A 81 5.12 3.28 -1.72
CA VAL A 81 6.14 2.48 -2.40
C VAL A 81 7.30 2.17 -1.46
N ALA A 82 7.82 3.15 -0.73
CA ALA A 82 8.89 2.91 0.25
C ALA A 82 8.42 2.06 1.44
N MET A 83 7.17 2.20 1.88
CA MET A 83 6.58 1.31 2.89
C MET A 83 6.56 -0.14 2.38
N LEU A 84 6.04 -0.36 1.17
CA LEU A 84 5.97 -1.69 0.58
C LEU A 84 7.36 -2.32 0.41
N ASP A 85 8.36 -1.55 -0.03
CA ASP A 85 9.74 -2.02 -0.20
C ASP A 85 10.32 -2.57 1.11
N LYS A 86 10.09 -1.86 2.23
CA LYS A 86 10.50 -2.34 3.56
C LYS A 86 9.75 -3.59 3.98
N ILE A 87 8.43 -3.64 3.74
CA ILE A 87 7.62 -4.80 4.09
C ILE A 87 8.06 -6.03 3.29
N LYS A 88 8.35 -5.87 2.00
CA LYS A 88 8.88 -6.96 1.15
C LYS A 88 10.17 -7.56 1.72
N LEU A 89 11.02 -6.72 2.34
CA LEU A 89 12.26 -7.13 3.01
C LEU A 89 12.05 -7.71 4.42
N GLY A 90 10.82 -7.72 4.94
CA GLY A 90 10.52 -8.16 6.31
C GLY A 90 10.85 -7.12 7.38
N GLU A 91 10.89 -5.84 7.00
CA GLU A 91 11.17 -4.72 7.91
C GLU A 91 9.87 -4.02 8.35
N ASN A 92 9.93 -3.33 9.48
CA ASN A 92 8.82 -2.49 9.97
C ASN A 92 8.97 -1.04 9.42
N PRO A 93 8.16 -0.60 8.44
CA PRO A 93 8.26 0.75 7.92
C PRO A 93 7.77 1.82 8.90
N PHE A 94 7.10 1.42 9.98
CA PHE A 94 6.53 2.28 11.01
C PHE A 94 7.42 2.40 12.25
N ALA A 95 8.61 1.79 12.23
CA ALA A 95 9.57 1.95 13.32
C ALA A 95 9.98 3.44 13.45
N PRO A 96 10.14 3.96 14.69
CA PRO A 96 10.69 5.29 14.89
C PRO A 96 12.05 5.40 14.22
N LYS A 97 12.33 6.55 13.58
CA LYS A 97 13.69 6.86 13.13
C LYS A 97 14.54 7.05 14.38
N THR A 98 15.53 6.19 14.57
CA THR A 98 16.56 6.32 15.62
C THR A 98 17.51 7.46 15.31
#